data_AF-A0A6A3CTQ3-F1
#
_entry.id   AF-A0A6A3CTQ3-F1
#
_cell.length_a   1.000
_cell.length_b   1.000
_cell.length_c   1.000
_cell.angle_alpha   90.00
_cell.angle_beta   90.00
_cell.angle_gamma   90.00
#
_symmetry.space_group_name_H-M   'P 1'
#
loop_
_entity.id
_entity.type
_entity.pdbx_description
1 polymer ?
#
loop_
_entity_poly.entity_id
_entity_poly.type
_entity_poly.pdbx_seq_one_letter_code
_entity_poly.pdbx_strand_id
1 'polypeptide(L)'
;MCSNRTRTSTPCWRHRSLSPNWYAGKDRSMILANCLFRSGGCTILLKNNKSLKHRAMSKLKCLVRTHHGARDESYNCCIQTEDEKGRVGFHLGKNLPKAATRSFVDNLRVISPKILPVRELAKFMVVSLVKKITAVVQPREPRLKDL
;
A
#
# COMPACT_ATOMS: atom_id res chain seq x y z
N MET A 1 -2.25 30.35 28.23
CA MET A 1 -1.88 29.08 28.90
C MET A 1 -2.45 27.94 28.04
N CYS A 2 -1.77 26.93 27.49
CA CYS A 2 -0.49 26.29 27.71
C CYS A 2 0.21 26.04 26.36
N SER A 3 1.43 26.53 26.15
CA SER A 3 2.25 26.20 24.96
C SER A 3 3.64 25.67 25.35
N ASN A 4 3.73 24.89 26.44
CA ASN A 4 4.92 24.10 26.75
C ASN A 4 4.77 22.70 26.16
N ARG A 5 4.77 22.60 24.83
CA ARG A 5 4.95 21.29 24.18
C ARG A 5 6.45 20.99 24.24
N THR A 6 6.85 20.13 25.19
CA THR A 6 8.24 19.69 25.36
C THR A 6 8.79 19.18 24.02
N ARG A 7 10.04 19.55 23.70
CA ARG A 7 10.69 19.14 22.45
C ARG A 7 11.00 17.65 22.53
N THR A 8 10.11 16.82 22.00
CA THR A 8 10.29 15.37 21.95
C THR A 8 10.95 14.93 20.65
N SER A 9 11.85 13.95 20.77
CA SER A 9 12.42 13.17 19.68
C SER A 9 12.09 11.71 19.92
N THR A 10 11.31 11.12 19.03
CA THR A 10 10.85 9.74 19.13
C THR A 10 11.52 8.94 18.02
N PRO A 11 12.44 8.02 18.34
CA PRO A 11 12.98 7.10 17.36
C PRO A 11 11.98 5.96 17.10
N CYS A 12 11.83 5.58 15.83
CA CYS A 12 10.97 4.47 15.39
C CYS A 12 11.84 3.48 14.61
N TRP A 13 12.03 2.29 15.16
CA TRP A 13 12.80 1.22 14.52
C TRP A 13 11.85 0.13 14.04
N ARG A 14 12.12 -0.45 12.88
CA ARG A 14 11.48 -1.67 12.40
C ARG A 14 12.53 -2.64 11.93
N HIS A 15 12.36 -3.90 12.28
CA HIS A 15 13.17 -5.02 11.80
C HIS A 15 12.24 -6.16 11.38
N ARG A 16 12.64 -6.92 10.37
CA ARG A 16 11.98 -8.14 9.91
C ARG A 16 13.03 -9.21 9.63
N SER A 17 12.80 -10.41 10.15
CA SER A 17 13.61 -11.62 9.90
C SER A 17 12.74 -12.73 9.34
N LEU A 18 13.21 -13.42 8.30
CA LEU A 18 12.50 -14.55 7.67
C LEU A 18 12.88 -15.90 8.26
N SER A 19 14.03 -16.01 8.94
CA SER A 19 14.56 -17.29 9.43
C SER A 19 13.56 -18.14 10.21
N PRO A 20 12.71 -17.60 11.12
CA PRO A 20 11.76 -18.44 11.86
C PRO A 20 10.53 -18.88 11.05
N ASN A 21 10.28 -18.30 9.87
CA ASN A 21 9.09 -18.58 9.06
C ASN A 21 9.45 -19.11 7.66
N TRP A 22 10.60 -19.75 7.52
CA TRP A 22 11.05 -20.30 6.24
C TRP A 22 10.20 -21.52 5.85
N TYR A 23 9.49 -21.41 4.73
CA TYR A 23 8.68 -22.53 4.23
C TYR A 23 9.50 -23.46 3.31
N ALA A 24 9.62 -24.73 3.67
CA ALA A 24 10.37 -25.76 2.90
C ALA A 24 9.47 -26.77 2.17
N GLY A 25 8.16 -26.48 2.02
CA GLY A 25 7.21 -27.36 1.35
C GLY A 25 7.16 -27.18 -0.17
N LYS A 26 6.13 -27.78 -0.80
CA LYS A 26 5.98 -27.82 -2.27
C LYS A 26 4.91 -26.85 -2.78
N ASP A 27 4.13 -26.24 -1.88
CA ASP A 27 3.08 -25.31 -2.28
C ASP A 27 3.65 -24.03 -2.86
N ARG A 28 3.37 -23.80 -4.14
CA ARG A 28 3.83 -22.61 -4.88
C ARG A 28 3.37 -21.31 -4.22
N SER A 29 2.13 -21.27 -3.72
CA SER A 29 1.56 -20.09 -3.07
C SER A 29 2.27 -19.74 -1.76
N MET A 30 2.86 -20.72 -1.07
CA MET A 30 3.63 -20.51 0.17
C MET A 30 5.11 -20.23 -0.10
N ILE A 31 5.71 -20.90 -1.09
CA ILE A 31 7.09 -20.62 -1.55
C ILE A 31 7.24 -19.17 -1.99
N LEU A 32 6.21 -18.60 -2.62
CA LEU A 32 6.22 -17.21 -3.07
C LEU A 32 6.51 -16.23 -1.92
N ALA A 33 6.05 -16.53 -0.70
CA ALA A 33 6.33 -15.68 0.46
C ALA A 33 7.83 -15.60 0.78
N ASN A 34 8.56 -16.71 0.65
CA ASN A 34 10.02 -16.72 0.84
C ASN A 34 10.76 -15.86 -0.19
N CYS A 35 10.24 -15.78 -1.42
CA CYS A 35 10.83 -14.96 -2.49
C CYS A 35 10.48 -13.47 -2.35
N LEU A 36 9.28 -13.15 -1.86
CA LEU A 36 8.80 -11.77 -1.75
C LEU A 36 9.33 -11.06 -0.50
N PHE A 37 9.44 -11.76 0.62
CA PHE A 37 9.92 -11.16 1.85
C PHE A 37 11.44 -11.29 1.95
N ARG A 38 12.10 -10.20 2.32
CA ARG A 38 13.54 -10.18 2.64
C ARG A 38 13.74 -9.65 4.05
N SER A 39 14.74 -10.19 4.73
CA SER A 39 15.15 -9.70 6.04
C SER A 39 15.74 -8.30 5.90
N GLY A 40 15.44 -7.41 6.84
CA GLY A 40 15.89 -6.02 6.78
C GLY A 40 15.50 -5.21 8.01
N GLY A 41 16.10 -4.04 8.15
CA GLY A 41 15.82 -3.10 9.24
C GLY A 41 15.83 -1.65 8.76
N CYS A 42 15.03 -0.79 9.38
CA CYS A 42 14.95 0.63 9.08
C CYS A 42 14.70 1.43 10.36
N THR A 43 15.21 2.66 10.38
CA THR A 43 14.96 3.62 11.46
C THR A 43 14.51 4.96 10.93
N ILE A 44 13.59 5.56 11.67
CA ILE A 44 13.09 6.90 11.40
C ILE A 44 13.09 7.67 12.71
N LEU A 45 13.71 8.85 12.73
CA LEU A 45 13.66 9.77 13.86
C LEU A 45 12.60 10.84 13.62
N LEU A 46 11.55 10.84 14.43
CA LEU A 46 10.49 11.85 14.38
C LEU A 46 10.74 12.91 15.46
N LYS A 47 10.78 14.18 15.06
CA LYS A 47 11.01 15.30 15.98
C LYS A 47 10.00 16.42 15.74
N ASN A 48 9.45 16.97 16.82
CA ASN A 48 8.48 18.07 16.76
C ASN A 48 9.14 19.47 16.86
N ASN A 49 10.46 19.58 16.69
CA ASN A 49 11.17 20.85 16.83
C ASN A 49 11.24 21.62 15.51
N LYS A 50 10.57 22.78 15.46
CA LYS A 50 10.58 23.68 14.29
C LYS A 50 11.99 24.19 13.92
N SER A 51 12.91 24.32 14.89
CA SER A 51 14.27 24.81 14.60
C SER A 51 15.06 23.85 13.71
N LEU A 52 14.74 22.55 13.75
CA LEU A 52 15.41 21.52 12.96
C LEU A 52 14.72 21.23 11.62
N LYS A 53 13.71 22.02 11.25
CA LYS A 53 12.99 21.89 9.99
C LYS A 53 13.91 21.95 8.77
N HIS A 54 14.97 22.77 8.82
CA HIS A 54 15.94 22.90 7.73
C HIS A 54 16.86 21.67 7.57
N ARG A 55 16.99 20.82 8.60
CA ARG A 55 17.76 19.56 8.53
C ARG A 55 16.89 18.33 8.26
N ALA A 56 15.56 18.47 8.28
CA ALA A 56 14.65 17.34 8.11
C ALA A 56 14.51 16.97 6.62
N MET A 57 14.71 15.70 6.29
CA MET A 57 14.53 15.19 4.91
C MET A 57 13.09 15.34 4.42
N SER A 58 12.11 15.21 5.32
CA SER A 58 10.69 15.25 4.98
C SER A 58 9.86 15.72 6.16
N LYS A 59 8.70 16.34 5.86
CA LYS A 59 7.74 16.78 6.87
C LYS A 59 6.45 15.96 6.77
N LEU A 60 6.09 15.25 7.84
CA LEU A 60 4.81 14.57 7.94
C LEU A 60 3.69 15.62 8.09
N LYS A 61 2.78 15.68 7.09
CA LYS A 61 1.64 16.61 7.09
C LYS A 61 0.33 15.93 7.51
N CYS A 62 0.04 14.76 6.94
CA CYS A 62 -1.19 14.02 7.14
C CYS A 62 -0.87 12.52 7.16
N LEU A 63 -1.56 11.79 8.02
CA LEU A 63 -1.54 10.33 8.10
C LEU A 63 -2.98 9.84 8.02
N VAL A 64 -3.25 8.92 7.09
CA VAL A 64 -4.57 8.28 6.95
C VAL A 64 -4.36 6.77 6.93
N ARG A 65 -5.17 6.05 7.70
CA ARG A 65 -5.16 4.59 7.77
C ARG A 65 -6.48 4.06 7.22
N THR A 66 -6.40 3.14 6.27
CA THR A 66 -7.55 2.44 5.69
C THR A 66 -7.46 0.96 6.04
N HIS A 67 -8.58 0.32 6.39
CA HIS A 67 -8.63 -1.10 6.77
C HIS A 67 -9.70 -1.83 5.96
N HIS A 68 -9.32 -2.91 5.28
CA HIS A 68 -10.21 -3.74 4.47
C HIS A 68 -10.38 -5.17 5.00
N GLY A 69 -9.96 -5.45 6.24
CA GLY A 69 -9.99 -6.80 6.82
C GLY A 69 -11.41 -7.37 7.03
N ALA A 70 -12.46 -6.56 6.96
CA ALA A 70 -13.85 -7.01 7.05
C ALA A 70 -14.36 -7.72 5.78
N ARG A 71 -13.56 -7.75 4.69
CA ARG A 71 -13.91 -8.44 3.45
C ARG A 71 -13.16 -9.77 3.37
N ASP A 72 -13.88 -10.85 3.16
CA ASP A 72 -13.29 -12.20 3.06
C ASP A 72 -12.22 -12.29 1.97
N GLU A 73 -12.43 -11.63 0.82
CA GLU A 73 -11.41 -11.58 -0.24
C GLU A 73 -10.09 -10.96 0.22
N SER A 74 -10.14 -9.95 1.09
CA SER A 74 -8.96 -9.26 1.61
C SER A 74 -8.35 -9.98 2.81
N TYR A 75 -9.19 -10.67 3.60
CA TYR A 75 -8.73 -11.48 4.72
C TYR A 75 -8.02 -12.76 4.23
N ASN A 76 -8.63 -13.50 3.31
CA ASN A 76 -8.11 -14.78 2.82
C ASN A 76 -6.94 -14.63 1.84
N CYS A 77 -6.64 -13.42 1.34
CA CYS A 77 -5.56 -13.24 0.36
C CYS A 77 -4.14 -13.40 0.93
N CYS A 78 -3.97 -13.27 2.25
CA CYS A 78 -2.69 -13.46 2.92
C CYS A 78 -2.94 -13.93 4.35
N ILE A 79 -2.82 -15.24 4.57
CA ILE A 79 -3.03 -15.85 5.88
C ILE A 79 -1.90 -16.84 6.17
N GLN A 80 -1.49 -16.92 7.44
CA GLN A 80 -0.57 -17.98 7.88
C GLN A 80 -1.39 -19.25 8.09
N THR A 81 -1.01 -20.32 7.40
CA THR A 81 -1.71 -21.61 7.45
C THR A 81 -0.70 -22.74 7.36
N GLU A 82 -1.13 -23.92 7.78
CA GLU A 82 -0.36 -25.15 7.62
C GLU A 82 -0.67 -25.80 6.26
N ASP A 83 0.36 -26.37 5.65
CA ASP A 83 0.27 -27.29 4.51
C ASP A 83 -0.19 -28.69 4.97
N GLU A 84 -0.58 -29.56 4.05
CA GLU A 84 -1.02 -30.95 4.29
C GLU A 84 0.03 -31.78 5.07
N LYS A 85 1.29 -31.38 5.01
CA LYS A 85 2.42 -32.01 5.73
C LYS A 85 2.72 -31.38 7.10
N GLY A 86 1.82 -30.54 7.63
CA GLY A 86 1.97 -29.84 8.91
C GLY A 86 3.06 -28.75 8.90
N ARG A 87 3.42 -28.23 7.73
CA ARG A 87 4.43 -27.18 7.60
C ARG A 87 3.74 -25.83 7.59
N VAL A 88 4.06 -24.98 8.57
CA VAL A 88 3.53 -23.61 8.65
C VAL A 88 4.14 -22.75 7.54
N GLY A 89 3.29 -22.05 6.79
CA GLY A 89 3.70 -21.11 5.76
C GLY A 89 2.71 -19.96 5.59
N PHE A 90 3.09 -18.95 4.82
CA PHE A 90 2.19 -17.85 4.44
C PHE A 90 1.51 -18.18 3.12
N HIS A 91 0.21 -18.46 3.15
CA HIS A 91 -0.58 -18.63 1.94
C HIS A 91 -0.83 -17.25 1.29
N LEU A 92 -0.33 -17.07 0.08
CA LEU A 92 -0.59 -15.89 -0.74
C LEU A 92 -1.57 -16.22 -1.86
N GLY A 93 -2.77 -15.68 -1.75
CA GLY A 93 -3.82 -15.83 -2.75
C GLY A 93 -3.59 -14.93 -3.97
N LYS A 94 -4.02 -15.39 -5.15
CA LYS A 94 -3.92 -14.61 -6.42
C LYS A 94 -4.71 -13.29 -6.38
N ASN A 95 -5.66 -13.17 -5.46
CA ASN A 95 -6.47 -11.96 -5.26
C ASN A 95 -5.73 -10.87 -4.47
N LEU A 96 -4.54 -11.17 -3.93
CA LEU A 96 -3.75 -10.23 -3.12
C LEU A 96 -3.45 -8.90 -3.85
N PRO A 97 -2.99 -8.88 -5.11
CA PRO A 97 -2.74 -7.61 -5.81
C PRO A 97 -4.02 -6.80 -5.99
N LYS A 98 -5.14 -7.46 -6.32
CA LYS A 98 -6.45 -6.81 -6.49
C LYS A 98 -6.95 -6.19 -5.18
N ALA A 99 -6.84 -6.90 -4.07
CA ALA A 99 -7.21 -6.41 -2.74
C ALA A 99 -6.31 -5.26 -2.27
N ALA A 100 -5.00 -5.36 -2.54
CA ALA A 100 -4.02 -4.31 -2.23
C ALA A 100 -4.28 -3.04 -3.04
N THR A 101 -4.48 -3.15 -4.37
CA THR A 101 -4.79 -2.02 -5.23
C THR A 101 -6.08 -1.33 -4.80
N ARG A 102 -7.12 -2.08 -4.44
CA ARG A 102 -8.38 -1.50 -3.95
C ARG A 102 -8.17 -0.68 -2.67
N SER A 103 -7.49 -1.26 -1.69
CA SER A 103 -7.18 -0.58 -0.43
C SER A 103 -6.32 0.68 -0.64
N PHE A 104 -5.39 0.60 -1.58
CA PHE A 104 -4.51 1.71 -1.95
C PHE A 104 -5.27 2.85 -2.65
N VAL A 105 -6.14 2.53 -3.61
CA VAL A 105 -6.99 3.52 -4.31
C VAL A 105 -7.93 4.21 -3.32
N ASP A 106 -8.55 3.46 -2.41
CA ASP A 106 -9.44 4.02 -1.39
C ASP A 106 -8.67 4.94 -0.42
N ASN A 107 -7.44 4.58 -0.04
CA ASN A 107 -6.57 5.44 0.77
C ASN A 107 -6.16 6.72 0.02
N LEU A 108 -5.76 6.59 -1.24
CA LEU A 108 -5.43 7.73 -2.10
C LEU A 108 -6.62 8.65 -2.30
N ARG A 109 -7.85 8.13 -2.41
CA ARG A 109 -9.05 8.99 -2.55
C ARG A 109 -9.23 9.94 -1.37
N VAL A 110 -8.81 9.53 -0.17
CA VAL A 110 -8.86 10.35 1.05
C VAL A 110 -7.63 11.26 1.18
N ILE A 111 -6.44 10.78 0.82
CA ILE A 111 -5.19 11.56 0.95
C ILE A 111 -5.01 12.58 -0.19
N SER A 112 -5.34 12.22 -1.43
CA SER A 112 -5.17 13.06 -2.62
C SER A 112 -5.68 14.50 -2.43
N PRO A 113 -6.93 14.74 -1.96
CA PRO A 113 -7.41 16.11 -1.76
C PRO A 113 -6.68 16.87 -0.62
N LYS A 114 -6.04 16.16 0.31
CA LYS A 114 -5.29 16.79 1.42
C LYS A 114 -3.86 17.16 1.04
N ILE A 115 -3.28 16.52 0.01
CA ILE A 115 -1.88 16.73 -0.40
C ILE A 115 -1.76 17.49 -1.73
N LEU A 116 -2.73 17.37 -2.65
CA LEU A 116 -2.70 18.06 -3.93
C LEU A 116 -3.23 19.51 -3.77
N PRO A 117 -2.52 20.53 -4.30
CA PRO A 117 -3.09 21.87 -4.44
C PRO A 117 -4.28 21.82 -5.42
N VAL A 118 -5.29 22.66 -5.19
CA VAL A 118 -6.56 22.69 -5.93
C VAL A 118 -6.36 22.74 -7.46
N ARG A 119 -5.28 23.38 -7.93
CA ARG A 119 -4.90 23.48 -9.35
C ARG A 119 -4.60 22.13 -9.99
N GLU A 120 -3.91 21.23 -9.28
CA GLU A 120 -3.57 19.89 -9.80
C GLU A 120 -4.79 18.97 -9.76
N LEU A 121 -5.67 19.14 -8.78
CA LEU A 121 -6.95 18.44 -8.76
C LEU A 121 -7.84 18.85 -9.95
N ALA A 122 -7.85 20.14 -10.31
CA ALA A 122 -8.55 20.65 -11.48
C ALA A 122 -7.97 20.10 -12.80
N LYS A 123 -6.63 20.10 -12.97
CA LYS A 123 -5.99 19.49 -14.14
C LYS A 123 -6.33 17.99 -14.26
N PHE A 124 -6.25 17.26 -13.15
CA PHE A 124 -6.60 15.83 -13.13
C PHE A 124 -8.07 15.61 -13.51
N MET A 125 -8.97 16.46 -13.03
CA MET A 125 -10.39 16.43 -13.37
C MET A 125 -10.59 16.67 -14.87
N VAL A 126 -9.98 17.72 -15.44
CA VAL A 126 -10.04 18.04 -16.88
C VAL A 126 -9.53 16.88 -17.73
N VAL A 127 -8.34 16.33 -17.42
CA VAL A 127 -7.79 15.18 -18.16
C VAL A 127 -8.68 13.94 -18.05
N SER A 128 -9.28 13.72 -16.89
CA SER A 128 -10.21 12.60 -16.68
C SER A 128 -11.50 12.77 -17.48
N LEU A 129 -12.03 13.99 -17.58
CA LEU A 129 -13.19 14.31 -18.43
C LEU A 129 -12.86 14.15 -19.91
N VAL A 130 -11.72 14.67 -20.38
CA VAL A 130 -11.27 14.51 -21.77
C VAL A 130 -11.12 13.02 -22.12
N LYS A 131 -10.45 12.23 -21.27
CA LYS A 131 -10.34 10.77 -21.48
C LYS A 131 -11.69 10.07 -21.53
N LYS A 132 -12.64 10.46 -20.68
CA LYS A 132 -14.00 9.90 -20.72
C LYS A 132 -14.71 10.24 -22.03
N ILE A 133 -14.57 11.48 -22.51
CA ILE A 133 -15.17 11.92 -23.78
C ILE A 133 -14.50 11.18 -24.96
N THR A 134 -13.17 11.09 -25.00
CA THR A 134 -12.46 10.38 -26.08
C THR A 134 -12.72 8.87 -26.06
N ALA A 135 -12.85 8.25 -24.89
CA ALA A 135 -13.18 6.83 -24.78
C ALA A 135 -14.64 6.53 -25.18
N VAL A 136 -15.55 7.49 -25.04
CA VAL A 136 -16.93 7.42 -25.57
C VAL A 136 -16.95 7.61 -27.10
N VAL A 137 -15.97 8.35 -27.65
CA VAL A 137 -15.85 8.62 -29.08
C VAL A 137 -15.18 7.47 -29.87
N GLN A 138 -14.52 6.50 -29.22
CA GLN A 138 -13.98 5.32 -29.91
C GLN A 138 -15.12 4.33 -30.26
N PRO A 139 -15.50 4.14 -31.54
CA PRO A 139 -16.44 3.11 -31.91
C PRO A 139 -15.77 1.76 -31.66
N ARG A 140 -16.45 0.85 -30.94
CA ARG A 140 -16.07 -0.57 -30.91
C ARG A 140 -16.22 -1.12 -32.32
N GLU A 141 -15.12 -1.22 -33.06
CA GLU A 141 -15.08 -1.97 -34.30
C GLU A 141 -15.27 -3.47 -33.99
N PRO A 142 -16.32 -4.13 -34.51
CA PRO A 142 -16.51 -5.56 -34.30
C PRO A 142 -15.44 -6.30 -35.11
N ARG A 143 -14.52 -6.97 -34.41
CA ARG A 143 -13.59 -7.92 -35.04
C ARG A 143 -14.37 -9.06 -35.67
N LEU A 144 -14.59 -8.96 -36.98
CA LEU A 144 -14.85 -10.10 -37.86
C LEU A 144 -13.74 -11.14 -37.63
N LYS A 145 -14.16 -12.34 -37.21
CA LYS A 145 -13.34 -13.53 -37.27
C LYS A 145 -13.58 -14.15 -38.64
N ASP A 146 -12.74 -13.82 -39.61
CA ASP A 146 -12.62 -14.56 -40.87
C ASP A 146 -11.15 -14.55 -41.30
N LEU A 147 -10.39 -15.50 -40.75
CA LEU A 147 -9.52 -16.48 -41.45
C LEU A 147 -8.83 -17.38 -40.42
#